data_AF-A0A2H0S6B3-F1
#
_entry.id   AF-A0A2H0S6B3-F1
#
_cell.length_a   1.000
_cell.length_b   1.000
_cell.length_c   1.000
_cell.angle_alpha   90.00
_cell.angle_beta   90.00
_cell.angle_gamma   90.00
#
_symmetry.space_group_name_H-M   'P 1'
#
loop_
_entity.id
_entity.type
_entity.pdbx_description
1 polymer ?
#
loop_
_entity_poly.entity_id
_entity_poly.type
_entity_poly.pdbx_seq_one_letter_code
_entity_poly.pdbx_strand_id
1 'polypeptide(L)' 'MRRYLLKRLAGMIPLLFGITIISFGIMHVAPGEPVVIGQEFNPKVSAEDINRLRTYYGLDKPLYEQYWN' A
#
# COMPACT_ATOMS: atom_id res chain seq x y z
N MET A 1 -19.85 23.93 -22.67
CA MET A 1 -19.68 23.52 -21.25
C MET A 1 -19.41 22.02 -21.04
N ARG A 2 -20.24 21.07 -21.53
CA ARG A 2 -20.02 19.62 -21.33
C ARG A 2 -18.62 19.11 -21.75
N ARG A 3 -18.11 19.54 -22.91
CA ARG A 3 -16.76 19.18 -23.40
C ARG A 3 -15.63 19.70 -22.52
N TYR A 4 -15.82 20.87 -21.91
CA TYR A 4 -14.86 21.45 -20.95
C TYR A 4 -14.86 20.68 -19.63
N LEU A 5 -16.03 20.32 -19.11
CA LEU A 5 -16.19 19.46 -17.92
C LEU A 5 -15.54 18.09 -18.13
N LEU A 6 -15.77 17.44 -19.27
CA LEU A 6 -15.14 16.16 -19.61
C LEU A 6 -13.62 16.25 -19.70
N LYS A 7 -13.08 17.31 -20.33
CA LYS A 7 -11.63 17.51 -20.43
C LYS A 7 -10.99 17.76 -19.07
N ARG A 8 -11.70 18.46 -18.18
CA ARG A 8 -11.26 18.74 -16.80
C ARG A 8 -11.27 17.45 -15.95
N LEU A 9 -12.32 16.65 -16.03
CA LEU A 9 -12.41 15.36 -15.35
C LEU A 9 -11.36 14.37 -15.86
N ALA A 10 -11.15 14.30 -17.18
CA ALA A 10 -10.13 13.45 -17.78
C ALA A 10 -8.71 13.85 -17.34
N GLY A 11 -8.44 15.14 -17.14
CA GLY A 11 -7.17 15.62 -16.60
C GLY A 11 -6.96 15.34 -15.10
N MET A 12 -8.04 15.16 -14.34
CA MET A 12 -7.96 14.79 -12.91
C MET A 12 -7.55 13.33 -12.71
N ILE A 13 -7.89 12.44 -13.64
CA ILE A 13 -7.54 11.01 -13.56
C ILE A 13 -6.02 10.79 -13.41
N PRO A 14 -5.15 11.32 -14.29
CA PRO A 14 -3.70 11.15 -14.15
C PRO A 14 -3.13 11.83 -12.89
N LEU A 15 -3.74 12.94 -12.43
CA LEU A 15 -3.33 13.58 -11.19
C LEU A 15 -3.61 12.69 -9.97
N LEU A 16 -4.83 12.15 -9.87
CA LEU A 16 -5.23 11.23 -8.80
C LEU A 16 -4.37 9.97 -8.84
N PHE A 17 -4.12 9.43 -10.03
CA PHE A 17 -3.26 8.26 -10.23
C PHE A 17 -1.80 8.53 -9.84
N GLY A 18 -1.29 9.73 -10.14
CA GLY A 18 0.04 10.15 -9.70
C GLY A 18 0.14 10.22 -8.17
N ILE A 19 -0.89 10.76 -7.51
CA ILE A 19 -0.94 10.82 -6.05
C ILE A 19 -0.99 9.41 -5.45
N THR A 20 -1.78 8.49 -5.98
CA THR A 20 -1.84 7.11 -5.45
C THR A 20 -0.50 6.40 -5.59
N ILE A 21 0.18 6.52 -6.74
CA ILE A 21 1.51 5.94 -6.95
C ILE A 21 2.53 6.54 -5.99
N ILE A 22 2.53 7.86 -5.82
CA ILE A 22 3.46 8.54 -4.91
C ILE A 22 3.18 8.14 -3.47
N SER A 23 1.93 8.14 -3.02
CA SER A 23 1.55 7.70 -1.67
C SER A 23 1.92 6.25 -1.42
N PHE A 24 1.68 5.36 -2.38
CA PHE A 24 2.01 3.94 -2.28
C PHE A 24 3.54 3.71 -2.29
N GLY A 25 4.27 4.45 -3.12
CA GLY A 25 5.72 4.42 -3.18
C GLY A 25 6.35 4.95 -1.89
N ILE A 26 5.83 6.05 -1.34
CA ILE A 26 6.27 6.58 -0.03
C ILE A 26 5.97 5.56 1.07
N MET A 27 4.82 4.88 1.04
CA MET A 27 4.49 3.83 2.01
C MET A 27 5.44 2.63 1.93
N HIS A 28 5.93 2.28 0.74
CA HIS A 28 6.89 1.19 0.53
C HIS A 28 8.35 1.57 0.82
N VAL A 29 8.70 2.84 0.60
CA VAL A 29 10.05 3.36 0.88
C VAL A 29 10.18 3.78 2.34
N ALA A 30 9.09 4.20 2.99
CA ALA A 30 9.05 4.36 4.43
C ALA A 30 9.31 2.99 5.07
N PRO A 31 10.32 2.87 5.95
CA PRO A 31 10.64 1.62 6.64
C PRO A 31 9.52 1.36 7.66
N GLY A 32 8.43 0.76 7.20
CA GLY A 32 7.18 0.65 7.93
C GLY A 32 6.38 -0.53 7.43
N GLU A 33 7.05 -1.66 7.18
CA GLU A 33 6.32 -2.91 7.10
C GLU A 33 5.55 -3.08 8.43
N PRO A 34 4.22 -3.33 8.39
CA PRO A 34 3.40 -3.52 9.59
C PRO A 34 3.99 -4.58 10.55
N VAL A 35 4.74 -5.50 9.97
CA VAL A 35 5.49 -6.56 10.63
C VAL A 35 6.66 -6.03 11.47
N VAL A 36 7.41 -5.06 10.95
CA VAL A 36 8.55 -4.45 11.65
C VAL A 36 8.06 -3.51 12.75
N ILE A 37 6.98 -2.77 12.51
CA ILE A 37 6.31 -1.98 13.56
C ILE A 37 5.78 -2.94 14.66
N GLY A 38 5.19 -4.07 14.29
CA GLY A 38 4.78 -5.11 15.24
C GLY A 38 5.93 -5.66 16.10
N GLN A 39 7.14 -5.79 15.54
CA GLN A 39 8.34 -6.16 16.28
C GLN A 39 8.81 -5.08 17.25
N GLU A 40 8.71 -3.80 16.87
CA GLU A 40 9.04 -2.67 17.76
C GLU A 40 8.08 -2.57 18.96
N PHE A 41 6.79 -2.90 18.77
CA PHE A 41 5.80 -2.86 19.84
C PHE A 41 5.77 -4.11 20.74
N ASN A 42 6.29 -5.26 20.29
CA ASN A 42 6.35 -6.47 21.13
C ASN A 42 7.54 -7.39 20.80
N PRO A 43 8.67 -7.29 21.53
CA PRO A 43 9.89 -8.09 21.28
C PRO A 43 9.75 -9.59 21.58
N LYS A 44 8.56 -10.07 22.00
CA LYS A 44 8.28 -11.50 22.24
C LYS A 44 7.72 -12.24 21.02
N VAL A 45 7.47 -11.56 19.91
CA VAL A 45 6.95 -12.22 18.70
C VAL A 45 8.10 -12.99 18.04
N SER A 46 8.01 -14.32 18.04
CA SER A 46 8.96 -15.19 17.35
C SER A 46 8.96 -14.90 15.85
N ALA A 47 10.10 -15.04 15.18
CA ALA A 47 10.21 -14.91 13.72
C ALA A 47 9.23 -15.87 12.98
N GLU A 48 8.87 -16.96 13.63
CA GLU A 48 7.90 -17.93 13.13
C GLU A 48 6.45 -17.39 13.14
N ASP A 49 6.08 -16.65 14.19
CA ASP A 49 4.76 -16.03 14.32
C ASP A 49 4.60 -14.86 13.35
N ILE A 50 5.69 -14.14 13.08
CA ILE A 50 5.75 -13.12 12.03
C ILE A 50 5.47 -13.72 10.65
N ASN A 51 6.10 -14.85 10.31
CA ASN A 51 5.87 -15.50 9.03
C ASN A 51 4.44 -16.03 8.93
N ARG A 52 3.88 -16.59 10.01
CA ARG A 52 2.46 -16.98 10.05
C ARG A 52 1.54 -15.79 9.83
N LEU A 53 1.81 -14.65 10.46
CA LEU A 53 1.00 -13.43 10.30
C LEU A 53 1.16 -12.84 8.89
N ARG A 54 2.37 -12.83 8.31
CA ARG A 54 2.59 -12.38 6.92
C ARG A 54 1.73 -13.17 5.95
N THR A 55 1.75 -14.50 6.04
CA THR A 55 0.94 -15.37 5.18
C THR A 55 -0.55 -15.24 5.48
N TYR A 56 -0.94 -15.09 6.75
CA TYR A 56 -2.35 -14.90 7.13
C TYR A 56 -2.92 -13.59 6.59
N TYR A 57 -2.14 -12.50 6.63
CA TYR A 57 -2.54 -11.20 6.11
C TYR A 57 -2.25 -11.01 4.61
N GLY A 58 -1.71 -12.03 3.92
CA GLY A 58 -1.38 -11.95 2.50
C GLY A 58 -0.29 -10.92 2.17
N LEU A 59 0.53 -10.56 3.15
CA LEU A 59 1.63 -9.60 3.01
C LEU A 59 2.82 -10.19 2.24
N ASP A 60 2.81 -11.50 2.04
CA ASP A 60 3.72 -12.28 1.19
C ASP A 60 3.35 -12.25 -0.31
N LYS A 61 2.18 -11.71 -0.66
CA LYS A 61 1.73 -11.61 -2.05
C LYS A 61 2.31 -10.38 -2.75
N PRO A 62 2.50 -10.44 -4.08
CA PRO A 62 2.96 -9.28 -4.83
C PRO A 62 1.97 -8.11 -4.73
N LEU A 63 2.50 -6.89 -4.79
CA LEU A 63 1.78 -5.65 -4.45
C LEU A 63 0.48 -5.41 -5.20
N TYR A 64 0.38 -5.91 -6.44
CA TYR A 64 -0.85 -5.82 -7.23
C TYR A 64 -1.98 -6.69 -6.66
N GLU A 65 -1.67 -7.80 -6.00
CA GLU A 65 -2.65 -8.66 -5.33
C GLU A 65 -3.09 -8.11 -3.97
N GLN A 66 -2.18 -7.46 -3.23
CA GLN A 66 -2.51 -6.79 -1.96
C GLN A 66 -3.42 -5.57 -2.17
N TYR A 67 -3.30 -4.91 -3.33
CA TYR A 67 -4.10 -3.72 -3.63
C TYR A 67 -5.53 -4.05 -4.07
N TRP A 68 -5.79 -5.26 -4.57
CA TRP A 68 -7.06 -5.63 -5.19
C TRP A 68 -7.96 -6.52 -4.33
N ASN A 69 -7.43 -7.12 -3.26
CA ASN A 69 -8.18 -7.89 -2.26
C ASN A 69 -8.45 -7.05 -1.01
#